data_AF-A0A2M7PP90-F1
#
_entry.id   AF-A0A2M7PP90-F1
#
_cell.length_a   1.000
_cell.length_b   1.000
_cell.length_c   1.000
_cell.angle_alpha   90.00
_cell.angle_beta   90.00
_cell.angle_gamma   90.00
#
_symmetry.space_group_name_H-M   'P 1'
#
loop_
_entity.id
_entity.type
_entity.pdbx_description
1 polymer ?
#
loop_
_entity_poly.entity_id
_entity_poly.type
_entity_poly.pdbx_seq_one_letter_code
_entity_poly.pdbx_strand_id
1 'polypeptide(L)'
;MKNLLKLFALISLISMGTIFTACQQRATNRQYIVSAPAGNRYCEVAKSGETIIPNGRILTPMGKQITVAPHPYGLVLSPDGTVAVTANSGTNPFSISVIKNLDSDDIQV
;
A
#
# COMPACT_ATOMS: atom_id res chain seq x y z
N MET A 1 32.02 -1.35 67.85
CA MET A 1 30.66 -0.87 67.46
C MET A 1 30.66 0.11 66.30
N LYS A 2 31.45 1.21 66.32
CA LYS A 2 31.46 2.23 65.24
C LYS A 2 31.79 1.69 63.83
N ASN A 3 32.70 0.71 63.72
CA ASN A 3 33.08 0.11 62.43
C ASN A 3 32.01 -0.84 61.86
N LEU A 4 31.25 -1.49 62.74
CA LEU A 4 30.13 -2.37 62.35
C LEU A 4 28.96 -1.55 61.80
N LEU A 5 28.66 -0.39 62.41
CA LEU A 5 27.64 0.54 61.92
C LEU A 5 28.01 1.15 60.55
N LYS A 6 29.29 1.47 60.33
CA LYS A 6 29.80 1.92 59.02
C LYS A 6 29.66 0.86 57.93
N LEU A 7 29.89 -0.42 58.27
CA LEU A 7 29.75 -1.53 57.33
C LEU A 7 28.28 -1.73 56.91
N PHE A 8 27.33 -1.66 57.86
CA PHE A 8 25.91 -1.73 57.54
C PHE A 8 25.42 -0.55 56.69
N ALA A 9 25.90 0.67 56.96
CA ALA A 9 25.60 1.83 56.14
C ALA A 9 26.13 1.70 54.71
N LEU A 10 27.35 1.15 54.54
CA LEU A 10 27.94 0.91 53.23
C LEU A 10 27.17 -0.15 52.43
N ILE A 11 26.78 -1.25 53.07
CA ILE A 11 25.97 -2.31 52.44
C ILE A 11 24.60 -1.77 52.03
N SER A 12 23.97 -0.94 52.87
CA SER A 12 22.71 -0.30 52.53
C SER A 12 22.84 0.66 51.34
N LEU A 13 23.94 1.41 51.25
CA LEU A 13 24.20 2.32 50.12
C LEU A 13 24.42 1.55 48.81
N ILE A 14 25.17 0.44 48.86
CA ILE A 14 25.43 -0.43 47.71
C ILE A 14 24.13 -1.10 47.26
N SER A 15 23.37 -1.65 48.20
CA SER A 15 22.05 -2.25 47.95
C SER A 15 21.10 -1.25 47.28
N MET A 16 21.01 -0.02 47.80
CA MET A 16 20.20 1.05 47.21
C MET A 16 20.65 1.37 45.77
N GLY A 17 21.96 1.50 45.54
CA GLY A 17 22.51 1.77 44.21
C GLY A 17 22.22 0.67 43.19
N THR A 18 22.27 -0.60 43.61
CA THR A 18 21.93 -1.75 42.74
C THR A 18 20.44 -1.85 42.41
N ILE A 19 19.56 -1.43 43.32
CA ILE A 19 18.11 -1.40 43.07
C ILE A 19 17.78 -0.30 42.05
N PHE A 20 18.42 0.86 42.15
CA PHE A 20 18.21 1.97 41.20
C PHE A 20 18.65 1.64 39.77
N THR A 21 19.74 0.88 39.58
CA THR A 21 20.19 0.46 38.24
C THR A 21 19.36 -0.68 37.67
N ALA A 22 18.85 -1.60 38.50
CA ALA A 22 17.96 -2.68 38.06
C ALA A 22 16.59 -2.20 37.55
N CYS A 23 16.10 -1.04 38.03
CA CYS A 23 14.86 -0.43 37.54
C CYS A 23 14.98 0.29 36.18
N GLN A 24 16.19 0.48 35.63
CA GLN A 24 16.35 1.03 34.27
C GLN A 24 16.28 -0.06 33.20
N GLN A 25 15.16 -0.75 33.14
CA GLN A 25 14.85 -1.58 31.98
C GLN A 25 14.44 -0.63 30.85
N ARG A 26 15.35 -0.35 29.91
CA ARG A 26 15.03 0.36 28.65
C ARG A 26 14.01 -0.50 27.89
N ALA A 27 12.73 -0.28 28.17
CA ALA A 27 11.66 -0.75 27.31
C ALA A 27 11.92 -0.13 25.93
N THR A 28 12.36 -0.94 24.98
CA THR A 28 12.42 -0.52 23.57
C THR A 28 10.98 -0.46 23.09
N ASN A 29 10.29 0.64 23.40
CA ASN A 29 8.95 0.90 22.91
C ASN A 29 9.06 1.22 21.42
N ARG A 30 9.27 0.17 20.60
CA ARG A 30 9.29 0.28 19.15
C ARG A 30 7.86 0.57 18.71
N GLN A 31 7.53 1.86 18.67
CA GLN A 31 6.32 2.32 18.00
C GLN A 31 6.49 2.15 16.50
N TYR A 32 5.62 1.36 15.90
CA TYR A 32 5.49 1.29 14.45
C TYR A 32 4.36 2.23 14.05
N ILE A 33 4.69 3.22 13.22
CA ILE A 33 3.70 4.08 12.58
C ILE A 33 3.50 3.54 11.17
N VAL A 34 2.29 3.07 10.88
CA VAL A 34 1.89 2.63 9.54
C VAL A 34 1.08 3.75 8.91
N SER A 35 1.36 4.04 7.64
CA SER A 35 0.60 5.01 6.83
C SER A 35 0.27 4.38 5.48
N ALA A 36 -0.73 4.94 4.80
CA ALA A 36 -1.07 4.49 3.45
C ALA A 36 0.09 4.80 2.49
N PRO A 37 0.28 4.00 1.41
CA PRO A 37 1.34 4.22 0.42
C PRO A 37 1.37 5.65 -0.16
N ALA A 38 0.20 6.28 -0.31
CA ALA A 38 0.09 7.64 -0.84
C ALA A 38 0.44 8.75 0.17
N GLY A 39 0.67 8.44 1.45
CA GLY A 39 0.94 9.41 2.50
C GLY A 39 -0.18 10.44 2.61
N ASN A 40 0.16 11.73 2.46
CA ASN A 40 -0.80 12.85 2.52
C ASN A 40 -1.44 13.20 1.17
N ARG A 41 -1.17 12.44 0.10
CA ARG A 41 -1.77 12.69 -1.22
C ARG A 41 -3.23 12.27 -1.25
N TYR A 42 -4.04 13.04 -1.96
CA TYR A 42 -5.48 12.81 -2.09
C TYR A 42 -5.80 11.71 -3.11
N CYS A 43 -7.06 11.26 -3.09
CA CYS A 43 -7.62 10.41 -4.15
C CYS A 43 -7.47 11.12 -5.50
N GLU A 44 -6.93 10.42 -6.48
CA GLU A 44 -6.64 10.95 -7.82
C GLU A 44 -6.88 9.85 -8.85
N VAL A 45 -7.60 10.19 -9.93
CA VAL A 45 -7.87 9.27 -11.05
C VAL A 45 -7.00 9.67 -12.24
N ALA A 46 -5.86 9.01 -12.40
CA ALA A 46 -4.96 9.19 -13.54
C ALA A 46 -5.09 8.00 -14.51
N LYS A 47 -5.69 8.23 -15.69
CA LYS A 47 -6.00 7.16 -16.67
C LYS A 47 -4.76 6.45 -17.26
N SER A 48 -3.64 7.16 -17.39
CA SER A 48 -2.41 6.67 -18.02
C SER A 48 -1.23 6.62 -17.05
N GLY A 49 -1.47 6.72 -15.75
CA GLY A 49 -0.41 6.85 -14.75
C GLY A 49 -0.84 6.35 -13.38
N GLU A 50 -0.23 6.91 -12.36
CA GLU A 50 -0.45 6.52 -10.98
C GLU A 50 -1.82 7.03 -10.48
N THR A 51 -2.75 6.11 -10.22
CA THR A 51 -4.06 6.39 -9.60
C THR A 51 -3.98 6.14 -8.10
N ILE A 52 -4.50 7.07 -7.30
CA ILE A 52 -4.64 6.91 -5.85
C ILE A 52 -6.10 6.64 -5.53
N ILE A 53 -6.39 5.46 -4.99
CA ILE A 53 -7.75 5.09 -4.59
C ILE A 53 -8.07 5.59 -3.16
N PRO A 54 -9.35 5.65 -2.75
CA PRO A 54 -9.76 6.33 -1.51
C PRO A 54 -9.10 5.87 -0.20
N ASN A 55 -8.49 4.67 -0.17
CA ASN A 55 -7.73 4.18 1.00
C ASN A 55 -6.23 4.49 0.94
N GLY A 56 -5.79 5.37 0.02
CA GLY A 56 -4.40 5.79 -0.14
C GLY A 56 -3.49 4.73 -0.76
N ARG A 57 -4.05 3.64 -1.32
CA ARG A 57 -3.29 2.71 -2.16
C ARG A 57 -3.06 3.31 -3.53
N ILE A 58 -1.96 2.89 -4.13
CA ILE A 58 -1.48 3.35 -5.42
C ILE A 58 -1.70 2.23 -6.44
N LEU A 59 -2.26 2.58 -7.59
CA LEU A 59 -2.46 1.71 -8.75
C LEU A 59 -1.71 2.28 -9.95
N THR A 60 -0.87 1.47 -10.58
CA THR A 60 -0.20 1.81 -11.84
C THR A 60 -0.57 0.76 -12.87
N PRO A 61 -1.12 1.15 -14.05
CA PRO A 61 -1.43 0.20 -15.11
C PRO A 61 -0.15 -0.52 -15.56
N MET A 62 -0.21 -1.84 -15.73
CA MET A 62 0.90 -2.62 -16.29
C MET A 62 1.08 -2.33 -17.80
N GLY A 63 0.05 -1.81 -18.47
CA GLY A 63 0.04 -1.52 -19.90
C GLY A 63 -0.98 -0.45 -20.27
N LYS A 64 -1.43 -0.46 -21.52
CA LYS A 64 -2.37 0.52 -22.06
C LYS A 64 -3.78 0.29 -21.51
N GLN A 65 -4.43 1.35 -21.03
CA GLN A 65 -5.85 1.32 -20.72
C GLN A 65 -6.65 1.83 -21.90
N ILE A 66 -7.65 1.07 -22.33
CA ILE A 66 -8.51 1.38 -23.47
C ILE A 66 -9.92 1.62 -22.93
N THR A 67 -10.46 2.82 -23.18
CA THR A 67 -11.83 3.15 -22.77
C THR A 67 -12.82 2.57 -23.78
N VAL A 68 -13.79 1.81 -23.28
CA VAL A 68 -14.91 1.25 -24.06
C VAL A 68 -16.24 1.72 -23.45
N ALA A 69 -17.36 1.33 -24.03
CA ALA A 69 -18.66 1.64 -23.46
C ALA A 69 -18.87 0.92 -22.11
N PRO A 70 -19.81 1.40 -21.26
CA PRO A 70 -20.01 0.85 -19.93
C PRO A 70 -20.34 -0.66 -19.91
N HIS A 71 -19.90 -1.33 -18.84
CA HIS A 71 -20.20 -2.74 -18.54
C HIS A 71 -19.70 -3.75 -19.60
N PRO A 72 -18.39 -3.78 -19.89
CA PRO A 72 -17.75 -4.76 -20.78
C PRO A 72 -17.68 -6.14 -20.10
N TYR A 73 -18.76 -6.92 -20.14
CA TYR A 73 -18.84 -8.20 -19.43
C TYR A 73 -18.31 -9.40 -20.24
N GLY A 74 -18.20 -9.25 -21.56
CA GLY A 74 -17.54 -10.23 -22.42
C GLY A 74 -16.23 -9.66 -22.97
N LEU A 75 -15.20 -10.50 -23.09
CA LEU A 75 -13.95 -10.18 -23.76
C LEU A 75 -13.43 -11.43 -24.49
N VAL A 76 -13.05 -11.27 -25.76
CA VAL A 76 -12.37 -12.31 -26.54
C VAL A 76 -11.26 -11.67 -27.37
N LEU A 77 -10.20 -12.44 -27.62
CA LEU A 77 -9.10 -12.08 -28.52
C LEU A 77 -9.18 -12.89 -29.81
N SER A 78 -8.73 -12.29 -30.92
CA SER A 78 -8.44 -13.04 -32.13
C SER A 78 -7.29 -14.04 -31.90
N PRO A 79 -7.16 -15.13 -32.70
CA PRO A 79 -6.10 -16.12 -32.51
C PRO A 79 -4.68 -15.58 -32.57
N ASP A 80 -4.46 -14.49 -33.30
CA ASP A 80 -3.18 -13.78 -33.40
C ASP A 80 -2.99 -12.69 -32.32
N GLY A 81 -4.01 -12.43 -31.50
CA GLY A 81 -3.99 -11.43 -30.42
C GLY A 81 -4.04 -9.97 -30.88
N THR A 82 -4.19 -9.68 -32.17
CA THR A 82 -4.16 -8.29 -32.71
C THR A 82 -5.48 -7.56 -32.53
N VAL A 83 -6.59 -8.30 -32.31
CA VAL A 83 -7.94 -7.75 -32.12
C VAL A 83 -8.55 -8.25 -30.81
N ALA A 84 -9.14 -7.35 -30.03
CA ALA A 84 -10.04 -7.68 -28.94
C ALA A 84 -11.46 -7.23 -29.28
N VAL A 85 -12.44 -8.02 -28.85
CA VAL A 85 -13.86 -7.64 -28.93
C VAL A 85 -14.46 -7.72 -27.55
N THR A 86 -15.18 -6.67 -27.15
CA THR A 86 -15.95 -6.66 -25.90
C THR A 86 -17.43 -6.43 -26.12
N ALA A 87 -18.24 -7.13 -25.32
CA ALA A 87 -19.69 -6.95 -25.25
C ALA A 87 -20.05 -6.04 -24.06
N ASN A 88 -20.55 -4.85 -24.38
CA ASN A 88 -20.91 -3.81 -23.41
C ASN A 88 -22.42 -3.90 -23.14
N SER A 89 -22.81 -4.64 -22.09
CA SER A 89 -24.17 -5.17 -21.93
C SER A 89 -24.88 -4.75 -20.64
N GLY A 90 -24.44 -3.70 -19.96
CA GLY A 90 -25.05 -3.29 -18.69
C GLY A 90 -26.16 -2.26 -18.85
N THR A 91 -25.81 -1.02 -19.18
CA THR A 91 -26.77 0.09 -19.36
C THR A 91 -26.62 0.73 -20.73
N ASN A 92 -27.73 1.26 -21.25
CA ASN A 92 -27.86 1.82 -22.62
C ASN A 92 -26.76 2.87 -22.95
N PRO A 93 -26.14 2.85 -24.15
CA PRO A 93 -26.36 1.92 -25.26
C PRO A 93 -25.63 0.58 -25.12
N PHE A 94 -26.34 -0.50 -25.46
CA PHE A 94 -25.69 -1.79 -25.71
C PHE A 94 -24.84 -1.67 -26.96
N SER A 95 -23.59 -2.12 -26.86
CA SER A 95 -22.63 -1.98 -27.94
C SER A 95 -21.60 -3.09 -27.93
N ILE A 96 -20.93 -3.22 -29.07
CA ILE A 96 -19.72 -4.02 -29.20
C ILE A 96 -18.58 -3.04 -29.50
N SER A 97 -17.49 -3.12 -28.75
CA SER A 97 -16.26 -2.41 -29.10
C SER A 97 -15.29 -3.39 -29.76
N VAL A 98 -14.76 -3.02 -30.93
CA VAL A 98 -13.80 -3.80 -31.71
C VAL A 98 -12.47 -3.07 -31.67
N ILE A 99 -11.57 -3.57 -30.84
CA ILE A 99 -10.27 -2.96 -30.58
C ILE A 99 -9.24 -3.64 -31.49
N LYS A 100 -8.61 -2.89 -32.38
CA LYS A 100 -7.63 -3.39 -33.37
C LYS A 100 -6.22 -2.88 -33.07
N ASN A 101 -5.23 -3.57 -33.63
CA ASN A 101 -3.81 -3.26 -33.56
C ASN A 101 -3.27 -3.24 -32.12
N LEU A 102 -3.70 -4.19 -31.29
CA LEU A 102 -3.31 -4.30 -29.86
C LEU A 102 -1.81 -4.49 -29.63
N ASP A 103 -1.12 -5.00 -30.64
CA ASP A 103 0.32 -5.20 -30.71
C ASP A 103 1.09 -3.93 -31.12
N SER A 104 0.39 -2.83 -31.42
CA SER A 104 0.97 -1.58 -31.89
C SER A 104 0.67 -0.39 -30.97
N ASP A 105 1.34 0.75 -31.23
CA ASP A 105 1.04 2.03 -30.58
C ASP A 105 -0.18 2.76 -31.16
N ASP A 106 -0.65 2.38 -32.33
CA ASP A 106 -1.83 2.96 -33.01
C ASP A 106 -3.08 2.09 -32.82
N ILE A 107 -3.56 2.04 -31.58
CA ILE A 107 -4.77 1.29 -31.22
C ILE A 107 -6.01 1.99 -31.77
N GLN A 108 -6.88 1.22 -32.41
CA GLN A 108 -8.17 1.70 -32.94
C GLN A 108 -9.33 1.03 -32.21
N VAL A 109 -10.36 1.78 -31.84
CA VAL A 109 -11.56 1.31 -31.12
C VAL A 109 -12.83 1.66 -31.89
#